data_AF-A0AAP0NUK5-F1
#
_entry.id   AF-A0AAP0NUK5-F1
#
_cell.length_a   1.000
_cell.length_b   1.000
_cell.length_c   1.000
_cell.angle_alpha   90.00
_cell.angle_beta   90.00
_cell.angle_gamma   90.00
#
_symmetry.space_group_name_H-M   'P 1'
#
loop_
_entity.id
_entity.type
_entity.pdbx_description
1 polymer ?
#
loop_
_entity_poly.entity_id
_entity_poly.type
_entity_poly.pdbx_seq_one_letter_code
_entity_poly.pdbx_strand_id
1 'polypeptide(L)'
;MNAMLAYAQRGKSREALELFDEMKALGVKATEATVVSLLCAHLGALDQGSSLHKYIDEHKIEVGTITGTSLVDMYARCGSISLARQVFCSIEDKDVLTWNTIIAGNAMHEHANEAHELFTKMQEMGISPNDITFVALLGACSHAGMVEEGQRLLASMSSTYSIDPKVEHYGCVIDLLSRAGRLEEAMDLIEAMPMEPNSSAWGALFGGCRIHGNTEVGEREAPYRYPTTQQ
;
A
#
# COMPACT_ATOMS: atom_id res chain seq x y z
N MET A 1 6.77 2.46 27.24
CA MET A 1 6.27 1.44 26.31
C MET A 1 5.09 1.94 25.46
N ASN A 2 3.97 2.42 26.04
CA ASN A 2 2.80 2.88 25.25
C ASN A 2 2.99 4.23 24.52
N ALA A 3 3.97 5.06 24.90
CA ALA A 3 4.18 6.37 24.28
C ALA A 3 4.78 6.28 22.86
N MET A 4 5.76 5.40 22.61
CA MET A 4 6.42 5.28 21.31
C MET A 4 5.50 4.73 20.22
N LEU A 5 4.70 3.69 20.52
CA LEU A 5 3.66 3.17 19.62
C LEU A 5 2.63 4.25 19.27
N ALA A 6 2.21 5.04 20.28
CA ALA A 6 1.27 6.14 20.08
C ALA A 6 1.86 7.30 19.26
N TYR A 7 3.17 7.54 19.32
CA TYR A 7 3.85 8.57 18.51
C TYR A 7 4.10 8.12 17.08
N ALA A 8 4.47 6.85 16.87
CA ALA A 8 4.64 6.25 15.55
C ALA A 8 3.34 6.30 14.72
N GLN A 9 2.19 5.97 15.33
CA GLN A 9 0.89 6.06 14.68
C GLN A 9 0.42 7.51 14.38
N ARG A 10 1.08 8.52 14.97
CA ARG A 10 0.73 9.94 14.81
C ARG A 10 1.72 10.72 13.94
N GLY A 11 2.65 10.04 13.25
CA GLY A 11 3.65 10.69 12.39
C GLY A 11 4.64 11.59 13.13
N LYS A 12 4.83 11.38 14.44
CA LYS A 12 5.72 12.17 15.29
C LYS A 12 7.12 11.57 15.33
N SER A 13 7.79 11.60 14.17
CA SER A 13 9.12 11.02 13.93
C SER A 13 10.20 11.60 14.84
N ARG A 14 10.08 12.88 15.20
CA ARG A 14 11.06 13.60 16.02
C ARG A 14 11.01 13.17 17.49
N GLU A 15 9.82 13.10 18.06
CA GLU A 15 9.63 12.68 19.46
C GLU A 15 10.00 11.22 19.67
N ALA A 16 9.80 10.36 18.65
CA ALA A 16 10.27 8.98 18.68
C ALA A 16 11.81 8.89 18.74
N LEU A 17 12.53 9.74 18.00
CA LEU A 17 13.99 9.83 18.03
C LEU A 17 14.52 10.37 19.36
N GLU A 18 13.91 11.43 19.90
CA GLU A 18 14.32 12.02 21.17
C GLU A 18 14.23 10.97 22.30
N LEU A 19 13.16 10.18 22.32
CA LEU A 19 13.01 9.07 23.26
C LEU A 19 14.02 7.93 23.02
N PHE A 20 14.38 7.66 21.76
CA PHE A 20 15.39 6.65 21.43
C PHE A 20 16.80 7.10 21.83
N ASP A 21 17.14 8.37 21.64
CA ASP A 21 18.40 8.96 22.05
C ASP A 21 18.54 9.00 23.57
N GLU A 22 17.47 9.35 24.29
CA GLU A 22 17.42 9.27 25.75
C GLU A 22 17.60 7.82 26.24
N MET A 23 16.92 6.85 25.61
CA MET A 23 17.06 5.44 25.95
C MET A 23 18.51 4.93 25.77
N LYS A 24 19.18 5.32 24.67
CA LYS A 24 20.60 5.04 24.43
C LYS A 24 21.49 5.69 25.48
N ALA A 25 21.24 6.96 25.83
CA ALA A 25 22.00 7.69 26.84
C ALA A 25 21.88 7.05 28.23
N LEU A 26 20.73 6.44 28.55
CA LEU A 26 20.48 5.68 29.77
C LEU A 26 21.04 4.26 29.75
N GLY A 27 21.69 3.83 28.66
CA GLY A 27 22.26 2.48 28.51
C GLY A 27 21.19 1.38 28.39
N VAL A 28 19.94 1.74 28.11
CA VAL A 28 18.84 0.79 27.96
C VAL A 28 18.84 0.26 26.52
N LYS A 29 18.86 -1.07 26.36
CA LYS A 29 18.85 -1.72 25.04
C LYS A 29 17.44 -1.67 24.43
N ALA A 30 17.35 -1.40 23.12
CA ALA A 30 16.08 -1.41 22.41
C ALA A 30 15.47 -2.81 22.38
N THR A 31 14.17 -2.89 22.58
CA THR A 31 13.39 -4.11 22.34
C THR A 31 12.90 -4.14 20.90
N GLU A 32 12.47 -5.32 20.43
CA GLU A 32 11.85 -5.49 19.11
C GLU A 32 10.71 -4.48 18.87
N ALA A 33 9.79 -4.33 19.83
CA ALA A 33 8.68 -3.37 19.75
C ALA A 33 9.15 -1.90 19.65
N THR A 34 10.29 -1.57 20.27
CA THR A 34 10.88 -0.23 20.18
C THR A 34 11.36 0.04 18.76
N VAL A 35 12.06 -0.94 18.17
CA VAL A 35 12.58 -0.86 16.81
C VAL A 35 11.46 -0.78 15.78
N VAL A 36 10.44 -1.64 15.89
CA VAL A 36 9.27 -1.62 15.00
C VAL A 36 8.58 -0.26 15.03
N SER A 37 8.39 0.31 16.21
CA SER A 37 7.77 1.64 16.36
C SER A 37 8.60 2.74 15.68
N LEU A 38 9.93 2.69 15.82
CA LEU A 38 10.82 3.65 15.18
C LEU A 38 10.81 3.49 13.65
N LEU A 39 10.85 2.26 13.13
CA LEU A 39 10.75 2.02 11.68
C LEU A 39 9.47 2.61 11.09
N CYS A 40 8.33 2.43 11.75
CA CYS A 40 7.06 3.04 11.35
C CYS A 40 7.05 4.57 11.50
N ALA A 41 7.83 5.13 12.43
CA ALA A 41 7.96 6.57 12.57
C ALA A 41 8.86 7.21 11.50
N HIS A 42 9.71 6.41 10.84
CA HIS A 42 10.70 6.86 9.84
C HIS A 42 10.33 6.49 8.40
N LEU A 43 9.04 6.33 8.11
CA LEU A 43 8.57 6.12 6.75
C LEU A 43 8.93 7.33 5.88
N GLY A 44 9.80 7.12 4.88
CA GLY A 44 10.31 8.17 3.99
C GLY A 44 11.62 8.83 4.43
N ALA A 45 12.24 8.41 5.55
CA ALA A 45 13.52 8.94 6.03
C ALA A 45 14.64 7.87 5.94
N LEU A 46 15.22 7.71 4.74
CA LEU A 46 16.17 6.63 4.43
C LEU A 46 17.36 6.59 5.39
N ASP A 47 18.01 7.73 5.64
CA ASP A 47 19.20 7.79 6.48
C ASP A 47 18.94 7.32 7.92
N GLN A 48 17.76 7.68 8.45
CA GLN A 48 17.33 7.32 9.80
C GLN A 48 16.97 5.83 9.87
N GLY A 49 16.20 5.36 8.88
CA GLY A 49 15.84 3.94 8.77
C GLY A 49 17.05 3.02 8.59
N SER A 50 18.01 3.39 7.75
CA SER A 50 19.27 2.66 7.57
C SER A 50 20.14 2.68 8.82
N SER A 51 20.20 3.82 9.53
CA SER A 51 20.91 3.90 10.81
C SER A 51 20.28 2.98 11.86
N LEU A 52 18.96 2.89 11.89
CA LEU A 52 18.25 1.98 12.79
C LEU A 52 18.46 0.51 12.41
N HIS A 53 18.45 0.17 11.12
CA HIS A 53 18.76 -1.18 10.66
C HIS A 53 20.20 -1.58 11.05
N LYS A 54 21.17 -0.70 10.85
CA LYS A 54 22.54 -0.92 11.33
C LYS A 54 22.61 -1.14 12.85
N TYR A 55 21.83 -0.38 13.62
CA TYR A 55 21.74 -0.56 15.07
C TYR A 55 21.20 -1.96 15.46
N ILE A 56 20.20 -2.48 14.74
CA ILE A 56 19.67 -3.85 14.91
C ILE A 56 20.81 -4.88 14.73
N ASP A 57 21.58 -4.75 13.64
CA ASP A 57 22.66 -5.68 13.29
C ASP A 57 23.84 -5.65 14.29
N GLU A 58 24.22 -4.45 14.72
CA GLU A 58 25.31 -4.23 15.69
C GLU A 58 24.95 -4.78 17.06
N HIS A 59 23.69 -4.65 17.47
CA HIS A 59 23.23 -5.07 18.80
C HIS A 59 22.65 -6.49 18.82
N LYS A 60 22.69 -7.20 17.68
CA LYS A 60 22.14 -8.55 17.50
C LYS A 60 20.71 -8.63 18.03
N ILE A 61 19.90 -7.63 17.66
CA ILE A 61 18.47 -7.65 17.95
C ILE A 61 17.86 -8.66 16.97
N GLU A 62 17.11 -9.61 17.52
CA GLU A 62 16.44 -10.64 16.73
C GLU A 62 15.46 -9.98 15.74
N VAL A 63 15.60 -10.33 14.47
CA VAL A 63 14.72 -9.83 13.40
C VAL A 63 13.69 -10.92 13.11
N GLY A 64 12.59 -10.90 13.87
CA GLY A 64 11.42 -11.70 13.55
C GLY A 64 10.68 -11.17 12.31
N THR A 65 9.67 -11.92 11.86
CA THR A 65 8.81 -11.55 10.72
C THR A 65 8.24 -10.14 10.82
N ILE A 66 7.85 -9.69 12.03
CA ILE A 66 7.28 -8.35 12.25
C ILE A 66 8.33 -7.25 11.99
N THR A 67 9.52 -7.40 12.57
CA THR A 67 10.62 -6.45 12.39
C THR A 67 11.12 -6.44 10.95
N GLY A 68 11.25 -7.61 10.34
CA GLY A 68 11.60 -7.75 8.93
C GLY A 68 10.57 -7.06 8.02
N THR A 69 9.29 -7.29 8.24
CA THR A 69 8.21 -6.64 7.47
C THR A 69 8.24 -5.12 7.62
N SER A 70 8.51 -4.62 8.83
CA SER A 70 8.62 -3.18 9.09
C SER A 70 9.83 -2.55 8.36
N LEU A 71 10.95 -3.28 8.28
CA LEU A 71 12.13 -2.88 7.50
C LEU A 71 11.84 -2.88 5.99
N VAL A 72 11.09 -3.87 5.48
CA VAL A 72 10.64 -3.91 4.08
C VAL A 72 9.78 -2.70 3.77
N ASP A 73 8.76 -2.39 4.58
CA ASP A 73 7.87 -1.24 4.39
C ASP A 73 8.65 0.09 4.42
N MET A 74 9.55 0.25 5.41
CA MET A 74 10.39 1.43 5.54
C MET A 74 11.25 1.65 4.29
N TYR A 75 11.97 0.63 3.83
CA TYR A 75 12.82 0.77 2.64
C TYR A 75 12.01 1.00 1.36
N ALA A 76 10.89 0.29 1.21
CA ALA A 76 10.00 0.49 0.07
C ALA A 76 9.50 1.94 0.04
N ARG A 77 8.99 2.49 1.14
CA ARG A 77 8.51 3.89 1.20
C ARG A 77 9.63 4.93 1.04
N CYS A 78 10.87 4.57 1.33
CA CYS A 78 12.04 5.43 1.09
C CYS A 78 12.57 5.37 -0.36
N GLY A 79 11.89 4.67 -1.27
CA GLY A 79 12.37 4.52 -2.65
C GLY A 79 13.49 3.49 -2.83
N SER A 80 13.89 2.79 -1.77
CA SER A 80 14.97 1.80 -1.83
C SER A 80 14.41 0.38 -1.97
N ILE A 81 13.70 0.13 -3.07
CA ILE A 81 13.04 -1.16 -3.31
C ILE A 81 14.03 -2.33 -3.37
N SER A 82 15.28 -2.09 -3.79
CA SER A 82 16.34 -3.10 -3.77
C SER A 82 16.69 -3.56 -2.36
N LEU A 83 16.81 -2.64 -1.40
CA LEU A 83 17.05 -2.99 0.01
C LEU A 83 15.83 -3.66 0.64
N ALA A 84 14.62 -3.20 0.29
CA ALA A 84 13.38 -3.86 0.71
C ALA A 84 13.36 -5.33 0.24
N ARG A 85 13.76 -5.61 -1.01
CA ARG A 85 13.87 -6.98 -1.53
C ARG A 85 14.92 -7.81 -0.80
N GLN A 86 16.07 -7.23 -0.45
CA GLN A 86 17.11 -7.93 0.31
C GLN A 86 16.60 -8.36 1.68
N VAL A 87 15.95 -7.45 2.41
CA VAL A 87 15.33 -7.77 3.71
C VAL A 87 14.21 -8.78 3.55
N PHE A 88 13.34 -8.62 2.55
CA PHE A 88 12.30 -9.59 2.27
C PHE A 88 12.88 -11.00 2.07
N CYS A 89 13.96 -11.13 1.30
CA CYS A 89 14.62 -12.41 1.07
C CYS A 89 15.22 -13.02 2.36
N SER A 90 15.65 -12.21 3.33
CA SER A 90 16.22 -12.70 4.59
C SER A 90 15.19 -13.15 5.63
N ILE A 91 13.91 -12.83 5.47
CA ILE A 91 12.84 -13.29 6.37
C ILE A 91 12.58 -14.79 6.12
N GLU A 92 12.75 -15.65 7.12
CA GLU A 92 12.49 -17.09 6.95
C GLU A 92 10.99 -17.37 6.82
N ASP A 93 10.21 -16.99 7.83
CA ASP A 93 8.77 -17.21 7.90
C ASP A 93 8.00 -16.00 7.39
N LYS A 94 7.70 -15.99 6.09
CA LYS A 94 6.91 -14.92 5.44
C LYS A 94 5.42 -15.19 5.56
N ASP A 95 4.71 -14.32 6.25
CA ASP A 95 3.25 -14.33 6.31
C ASP A 95 2.62 -13.47 5.20
N VAL A 96 1.29 -13.49 5.10
CA VAL A 96 0.52 -12.71 4.11
C VAL A 96 0.86 -11.22 4.20
N LEU A 97 1.10 -10.68 5.40
CA LEU A 97 1.46 -9.29 5.59
C LEU A 97 2.82 -8.97 4.96
N THR A 98 3.81 -9.84 5.16
CA THR A 98 5.15 -9.72 4.57
C THR A 98 5.09 -9.67 3.05
N TRP A 99 4.30 -10.56 2.43
CA TRP A 99 4.08 -10.58 0.98
C TRP A 99 3.37 -9.33 0.47
N ASN A 100 2.28 -8.93 1.13
CA ASN A 100 1.54 -7.73 0.77
C ASN A 100 2.42 -6.48 0.82
N THR A 101 3.31 -6.40 1.81
CA THR A 101 4.22 -5.27 1.98
C THR A 101 5.19 -5.15 0.81
N ILE A 102 5.82 -6.25 0.38
CA ILE A 102 6.75 -6.18 -0.77
C ILE A 102 6.02 -6.00 -2.10
N ILE A 103 4.82 -6.58 -2.28
CA ILE A 103 4.00 -6.40 -3.49
C ILE A 103 3.58 -4.93 -3.61
N ALA A 104 3.05 -4.34 -2.54
CA ALA A 104 2.70 -2.92 -2.50
C ALA A 104 3.93 -2.02 -2.71
N GLY A 105 5.09 -2.42 -2.15
CA GLY A 105 6.36 -1.75 -2.41
C GLY A 105 6.69 -1.67 -3.90
N ASN A 106 6.61 -2.79 -4.63
CA ASN A 106 6.88 -2.79 -6.07
C ASN A 106 5.81 -2.01 -6.85
N ALA A 107 4.54 -2.10 -6.45
CA ALA A 107 3.45 -1.33 -7.04
C ALA A 107 3.68 0.20 -6.97
N MET A 108 4.18 0.70 -5.84
CA MET A 108 4.49 2.14 -5.65
C MET A 108 5.65 2.64 -6.52
N HIS A 109 6.55 1.74 -6.95
CA HIS A 109 7.73 2.08 -7.75
C HIS A 109 7.57 1.69 -9.22
N GLU A 110 6.34 1.60 -9.71
CA GLU A 110 6.02 1.29 -11.11
C GLU A 110 6.57 -0.06 -11.61
N HIS A 111 6.92 -0.96 -10.68
CA HIS A 111 7.43 -2.31 -10.95
C HIS A 111 6.27 -3.32 -10.95
N ALA A 112 5.28 -3.09 -11.83
CA ALA A 112 4.06 -3.90 -11.86
C ALA A 112 4.34 -5.38 -12.20
N ASN A 113 5.27 -5.65 -13.12
CA ASN A 113 5.65 -7.02 -13.47
C ASN A 113 6.24 -7.77 -12.26
N GLU A 114 7.12 -7.13 -11.50
CA GLU A 114 7.72 -7.69 -10.31
C GLU A 114 6.67 -7.90 -9.20
N ALA A 115 5.69 -7.01 -9.07
CA ALA A 115 4.56 -7.19 -8.16
C ALA A 115 3.74 -8.44 -8.53
N HIS A 116 3.51 -8.69 -9.82
CA HIS A 116 2.86 -9.90 -10.32
C HIS A 116 3.69 -11.16 -10.10
N GLU A 117 5.00 -11.12 -10.36
CA GLU A 117 5.90 -12.25 -10.07
C GLU A 117 5.90 -12.63 -8.59
N LEU A 118 5.89 -11.63 -7.70
CA LEU A 118 5.78 -11.84 -6.25
C LEU A 118 4.44 -12.44 -5.87
N PHE A 119 3.35 -12.01 -6.51
CA PHE A 119 2.03 -12.61 -6.30
C PHE A 119 2.00 -14.07 -6.76
N THR A 120 2.52 -14.41 -7.94
CA THR A 120 2.62 -15.80 -8.39
C THR A 120 3.42 -16.64 -7.40
N LYS A 121 4.57 -16.12 -6.93
CA LYS A 121 5.39 -16.82 -5.94
C LYS A 121 4.69 -17.02 -4.59
N MET A 122 3.91 -16.03 -4.13
CA MET A 122 3.08 -16.15 -2.93
C MET A 122 2.12 -17.34 -3.06
N GLN A 123 1.48 -17.50 -4.23
CA GLN A 123 0.56 -18.60 -4.51
C GLN A 123 1.28 -19.95 -4.60
N GLU A 124 2.43 -20.01 -5.27
CA GLU A 124 3.27 -21.23 -5.35
C GLU A 124 3.71 -21.73 -3.97
N MET A 125 3.90 -20.80 -3.03
CA MET A 125 4.20 -21.12 -1.62
C MET A 125 2.96 -21.50 -0.80
N GLY A 126 1.79 -21.60 -1.42
CA GLY A 126 0.53 -21.96 -0.77
C GLY A 126 -0.05 -20.87 0.14
N ILE A 127 0.43 -19.64 0.01
CA ILE A 127 -0.04 -18.51 0.83
C ILE A 127 -1.22 -17.86 0.11
N SER A 128 -2.38 -17.88 0.77
CA SER A 128 -3.62 -17.36 0.19
C SER A 128 -3.62 -15.82 0.17
N PRO A 129 -3.91 -15.19 -1.00
CA PRO A 129 -4.04 -13.74 -1.07
C PRO A 129 -5.29 -13.25 -0.34
N ASN A 130 -5.27 -12.00 0.10
CA ASN A 130 -6.40 -11.34 0.75
C ASN A 130 -6.75 -10.01 0.07
N ASP A 131 -7.74 -9.29 0.63
CA ASP A 131 -8.15 -7.96 0.13
C ASP A 131 -6.95 -7.03 -0.11
N ILE A 132 -6.02 -6.98 0.85
CA ILE A 132 -4.86 -6.08 0.78
C ILE A 132 -3.92 -6.47 -0.37
N THR A 133 -3.78 -7.77 -0.67
CA THR A 133 -3.02 -8.25 -1.83
C THR A 133 -3.60 -7.69 -3.13
N PHE A 134 -4.92 -7.74 -3.29
CA PHE A 134 -5.58 -7.27 -4.51
C PHE A 134 -5.53 -5.75 -4.64
N VAL A 135 -5.69 -4.99 -3.55
CA VAL A 135 -5.49 -3.53 -3.60
C VAL A 135 -4.09 -3.19 -4.11
N ALA A 136 -3.04 -3.87 -3.62
CA ALA A 136 -1.68 -3.63 -4.06
C ALA A 136 -1.48 -3.94 -5.56
N LEU A 137 -2.01 -5.07 -6.05
CA LEU A 137 -1.91 -5.47 -7.45
C LEU A 137 -2.70 -4.54 -8.38
N LEU A 138 -3.96 -4.23 -8.03
CA LEU A 138 -4.80 -3.32 -8.81
C LEU A 138 -4.19 -1.91 -8.85
N GLY A 139 -3.60 -1.47 -7.73
CA GLY A 139 -2.80 -0.26 -7.68
C GLY A 139 -1.63 -0.32 -8.66
N ALA A 140 -0.87 -1.42 -8.70
CA ALA A 140 0.22 -1.59 -9.67
C ALA A 140 -0.28 -1.50 -11.11
N CYS A 141 -1.41 -2.15 -11.43
CA CYS A 141 -2.03 -2.08 -12.74
C CYS A 141 -2.40 -0.63 -13.11
N SER A 142 -2.97 0.14 -12.17
CA SER A 142 -3.31 1.55 -12.39
C SER A 142 -2.10 2.39 -12.79
N HIS A 143 -0.98 2.24 -12.09
CA HIS A 143 0.24 2.98 -12.38
C HIS A 143 0.87 2.57 -13.72
N ALA A 144 0.83 1.28 -14.05
CA ALA A 144 1.40 0.73 -15.29
C ALA A 144 0.44 0.80 -16.51
N GLY A 145 -0.81 1.22 -16.33
CA GLY A 145 -1.82 1.25 -17.40
C GLY A 145 -2.27 -0.13 -17.88
N MET A 146 -2.15 -1.18 -17.06
CA MET A 146 -2.48 -2.56 -17.42
C MET A 146 -3.98 -2.83 -17.28
N VAL A 147 -4.81 -2.26 -18.15
CA VAL A 147 -6.28 -2.28 -18.00
C VAL A 147 -6.85 -3.70 -17.97
N GLU A 148 -6.45 -4.54 -18.92
CA GLU A 148 -6.98 -5.91 -19.07
C GLU A 148 -6.60 -6.79 -17.89
N GLU A 149 -5.41 -6.59 -17.31
CA GLU A 149 -4.97 -7.31 -16.12
C GLU A 149 -5.73 -6.80 -14.88
N GLY A 150 -5.90 -5.49 -14.72
CA GLY A 150 -6.65 -4.92 -13.60
C GLY A 150 -8.11 -5.40 -13.56
N GLN A 151 -8.79 -5.45 -14.72
CA GLN A 151 -10.14 -6.00 -14.83
C GLN A 151 -10.17 -7.51 -14.52
N ARG A 152 -9.20 -8.28 -15.01
CA ARG A 152 -9.08 -9.73 -14.71
C ARG A 152 -8.85 -9.98 -13.22
N LEU A 153 -7.97 -9.21 -12.58
CA LEU A 153 -7.71 -9.32 -11.15
C LEU A 153 -8.98 -9.06 -10.33
N LEU A 154 -9.70 -7.96 -10.62
CA LEU A 154 -10.95 -7.63 -9.93
C LEU A 154 -11.98 -8.77 -10.06
N ALA A 155 -12.17 -9.32 -11.26
CA ALA A 155 -13.06 -10.45 -11.49
C ALA A 155 -12.59 -11.76 -10.81
N SER A 156 -11.28 -11.97 -10.74
CA SER A 156 -10.69 -13.16 -10.12
C SER A 156 -10.96 -13.22 -8.61
N MET A 157 -11.09 -12.08 -7.94
CA MET A 157 -11.35 -12.00 -6.49
C MET A 157 -12.55 -12.87 -6.10
N SER A 158 -13.72 -12.64 -6.70
CA SER A 158 -14.92 -13.43 -6.41
C SER A 158 -14.88 -14.81 -7.04
N SER A 159 -14.45 -14.91 -8.31
CA SER A 159 -14.57 -16.16 -9.08
C SER A 159 -13.56 -17.24 -8.68
N THR A 160 -12.36 -16.85 -8.23
CA THR A 160 -11.25 -17.76 -7.95
C THR A 160 -10.91 -17.79 -6.46
N TYR A 161 -10.92 -16.63 -5.79
CA TYR A 161 -10.46 -16.52 -4.39
C TYR A 161 -11.60 -16.42 -3.38
N SER A 162 -12.86 -16.34 -3.84
CA SER A 162 -14.03 -16.12 -2.96
C SER A 162 -13.87 -14.89 -2.05
N ILE A 163 -13.25 -13.83 -2.58
CA ILE A 163 -13.09 -12.54 -1.93
C ILE A 163 -14.06 -11.56 -2.57
N ASP A 164 -14.88 -10.90 -1.76
CA ASP A 164 -15.81 -9.88 -2.24
C ASP A 164 -15.09 -8.54 -2.47
N PRO A 165 -15.09 -7.99 -3.70
CA PRO A 165 -14.48 -6.71 -3.96
C PRO A 165 -15.11 -5.59 -3.14
N LYS A 166 -14.26 -4.87 -2.41
CA LYS A 166 -14.61 -3.66 -1.63
C LYS A 166 -14.34 -2.38 -2.40
N VAL A 167 -14.81 -1.26 -1.85
CA VAL A 167 -14.70 0.08 -2.45
C VAL A 167 -13.26 0.45 -2.85
N GLU A 168 -12.25 -0.02 -2.13
CA GLU A 168 -10.83 0.21 -2.43
C GLU A 168 -10.40 -0.47 -3.74
N HIS A 169 -10.92 -1.67 -4.02
CA HIS A 169 -10.59 -2.44 -5.22
C HIS A 169 -11.23 -1.79 -6.46
N TYR A 170 -12.51 -1.43 -6.38
CA TYR A 170 -13.19 -0.67 -7.42
C TYR A 170 -12.51 0.67 -7.67
N GLY A 171 -12.14 1.39 -6.61
CA GLY A 171 -11.42 2.65 -6.71
C GLY A 171 -10.12 2.55 -7.52
N CYS A 172 -9.35 1.47 -7.34
CA CYS A 172 -8.12 1.24 -8.12
C CYS A 172 -8.41 1.00 -9.62
N VAL A 173 -9.45 0.24 -9.95
CA VAL A 173 -9.81 -0.06 -11.35
C VAL A 173 -10.45 1.15 -12.03
N ILE A 174 -11.24 1.94 -11.30
CA ILE A 174 -11.79 3.21 -11.79
C ILE A 174 -10.66 4.18 -12.10
N ASP A 175 -9.66 4.31 -11.22
CA ASP A 175 -8.47 5.13 -11.46
C ASP A 175 -7.70 4.67 -12.70
N LEU A 176 -7.48 3.35 -12.84
CA LEU A 176 -6.85 2.74 -14.01
C LEU A 176 -7.60 3.08 -15.32
N LEU A 177 -8.92 2.86 -15.37
CA LEU A 177 -9.74 3.15 -16.54
C LEU A 177 -9.74 4.65 -16.86
N SER A 178 -9.84 5.49 -15.83
CA SER A 178 -9.86 6.95 -15.95
C SER A 178 -8.55 7.49 -16.52
N ARG A 179 -7.40 7.00 -16.03
CA ARG A 179 -6.07 7.36 -16.55
C ARG A 179 -5.89 6.87 -17.98
N ALA A 180 -6.41 5.69 -18.32
CA ALA A 180 -6.40 5.14 -19.67
C ALA A 180 -7.38 5.83 -20.65
N GLY A 181 -8.23 6.74 -20.17
CA GLY A 181 -9.23 7.44 -21.00
C GLY A 181 -10.49 6.61 -21.31
N ARG A 182 -10.65 5.44 -20.67
CA ARG A 182 -11.83 4.56 -20.80
C ARG A 182 -12.94 5.02 -19.84
N LEU A 183 -13.36 6.27 -19.99
CA LEU A 183 -14.24 6.96 -19.03
C LEU A 183 -15.65 6.37 -18.96
N GLU A 184 -16.20 5.90 -20.08
CA GLU A 184 -17.50 5.21 -20.09
C GLU A 184 -17.45 3.92 -19.28
N GLU A 185 -16.41 3.10 -19.46
CA GLU A 185 -16.25 1.88 -18.68
C GLU A 185 -15.98 2.14 -17.19
N ALA A 186 -15.30 3.24 -16.88
CA ALA A 186 -15.13 3.68 -15.50
C ALA A 186 -16.49 4.06 -14.87
N MET A 187 -17.39 4.68 -15.64
CA MET A 187 -18.75 5.00 -15.21
C MET A 187 -19.60 3.74 -15.05
N ASP A 188 -19.62 2.87 -16.06
CA ASP A 188 -20.34 1.59 -16.01
C ASP A 188 -19.91 0.77 -14.77
N LEU A 189 -18.62 0.81 -14.44
CA LEU A 189 -18.09 0.13 -13.26
C LEU A 189 -18.59 0.76 -11.96
N ILE A 190 -18.67 2.09 -11.87
CA ILE A 190 -19.24 2.82 -10.72
C ILE A 190 -20.70 2.45 -10.51
N GLU A 191 -21.50 2.45 -11.58
CA GLU A 191 -22.92 2.11 -11.53
C GLU A 191 -23.16 0.64 -11.15
N ALA A 192 -22.26 -0.26 -11.57
CA ALA A 192 -22.31 -1.68 -11.25
C ALA A 192 -21.81 -2.02 -9.83
N MET A 193 -21.28 -1.06 -9.07
CA MET A 193 -20.76 -1.32 -7.73
C MET A 193 -21.88 -1.83 -6.81
N PRO A 194 -21.66 -2.93 -6.05
CA PRO A 194 -22.64 -3.43 -5.10
C PRO A 194 -22.69 -2.60 -3.79
N MET A 195 -21.91 -1.52 -3.69
CA MET A 195 -21.85 -0.60 -2.57
C MET A 195 -21.74 0.84 -3.05
N GLU A 196 -21.98 1.80 -2.15
CA GLU A 196 -21.84 3.23 -2.46
C GLU A 196 -20.38 3.57 -2.86
N PRO A 197 -20.17 4.23 -4.01
CA PRO A 197 -18.85 4.72 -4.40
C PRO A 197 -18.38 5.82 -3.44
N ASN A 198 -17.10 5.77 -3.05
CA ASN A 198 -16.50 6.79 -2.18
C ASN A 198 -15.99 8.01 -2.98
N SER A 199 -15.58 9.06 -2.24
CA SER A 199 -15.03 10.28 -2.83
C SER A 199 -13.76 10.05 -3.66
N SER A 200 -13.00 9.00 -3.36
CA SER A 200 -11.79 8.65 -4.11
C SER A 200 -12.13 8.12 -5.50
N ALA A 201 -13.13 7.25 -5.61
CA ALA A 201 -13.59 6.70 -6.89
C ALA A 201 -14.10 7.81 -7.82
N TRP A 202 -14.96 8.68 -7.31
CA TRP A 202 -15.44 9.86 -8.05
C TRP A 202 -14.30 10.82 -8.41
N GLY A 203 -13.38 11.07 -7.46
CA GLY A 203 -12.21 11.92 -7.67
C GLY A 203 -11.32 11.42 -8.81
N ALA A 204 -11.11 10.11 -8.90
CA ALA A 204 -10.34 9.47 -9.96
C ALA A 204 -11.01 9.64 -11.33
N LEU A 205 -12.32 9.37 -11.42
CA LEU A 205 -13.09 9.58 -12.65
C LEU A 205 -13.03 11.03 -13.13
N PHE A 206 -13.34 11.99 -12.26
CA PHE A 206 -13.29 13.42 -12.63
C PHE A 206 -11.87 13.89 -12.97
N GLY A 207 -10.86 13.32 -12.33
CA GLY A 207 -9.45 13.49 -12.69
C GLY A 207 -9.21 13.09 -14.15
N GLY A 208 -9.66 11.89 -14.53
CA GLY A 208 -9.60 11.38 -15.91
C GLY A 208 -10.36 12.24 -16.91
N CYS A 209 -11.61 12.63 -16.62
CA CYS A 209 -12.41 13.49 -17.50
C CYS A 209 -11.71 14.82 -17.81
N ARG A 210 -11.08 15.42 -16.79
CA ARG A 210 -10.31 16.67 -16.96
C ARG A 210 -9.06 16.47 -17.82
N ILE A 211 -8.36 15.34 -17.67
CA ILE A 211 -7.15 15.02 -18.45
C ILE A 211 -7.52 14.81 -19.92
N HIS A 212 -8.61 14.10 -20.19
CA HIS A 212 -9.00 13.69 -21.55
C HIS A 212 -10.00 14.62 -22.24
N GLY A 213 -10.41 15.71 -21.57
CA GLY A 213 -11.28 16.74 -22.15
C GLY A 213 -12.72 16.28 -22.40
N ASN A 214 -13.18 15.21 -21.75
CA ASN A 214 -14.54 14.70 -21.90
C ASN A 214 -15.47 15.41 -20.90
N THR A 215 -16.20 16.43 -21.38
CA THR A 215 -17.13 17.21 -20.57
C THR A 215 -18.50 16.55 -20.40
N GLU A 216 -18.91 15.63 -21.29
CA GLU A 216 -20.25 15.00 -21.23
C GLU A 216 -20.44 14.15 -19.98
N VAL A 217 -19.45 13.31 -19.65
CA VAL A 217 -19.45 12.51 -18.41
C VAL A 217 -19.33 13.40 -17.16
N GLY A 218 -18.60 14.52 -17.26
CA GLY A 218 -18.49 15.48 -16.16
C GLY A 218 -19.75 16.30 -15.89
N GLU A 219 -20.59 16.52 -16.91
CA GLU A 219 -21.83 17.31 -16.84
C GLU A 219 -23.04 16.48 -16.38
N ARG A 220 -23.13 15.19 -16.77
CA ARG A 220 -24.18 14.26 -16.30
C ARG A 220 -24.20 14.10 -14.77
N GLU A 221 -23.04 14.26 -14.13
CA GLU A 221 -22.81 13.91 -12.73
C GLU A 221 -22.73 15.11 -11.77
N ALA A 222 -23.08 16.31 -12.23
CA ALA A 222 -23.18 17.51 -11.39
C ALA A 222 -23.95 17.33 -10.05
N PRO A 223 -25.00 16.46 -9.95
CA PRO A 223 -25.70 16.21 -8.69
C PRO A 223 -24.87 15.47 -7.63
N TYR A 224 -23.91 14.62 -8.03
CA TYR A 224 -23.11 13.81 -7.10
C TYR A 224 -21.89 14.57 -6.56
N ARG A 225 -21.46 15.63 -7.25
CA ARG A 225 -20.34 16.50 -6.85
C ARG A 225 -20.70 17.49 -5.75
N TYR A 226 -21.98 17.84 -5.67
CA TYR A 226 -22.55 18.71 -4.65
C TYR A 226 -23.86 18.06 -4.17
N PRO A 227 -23.84 17.21 -3.13
CA PRO A 227 -25.09 16.76 -2.55
C PRO A 227 -25.84 18.01 -2.10
N THR A 228 -26.95 18.30 -2.79
CA THR A 228 -27.85 19.39 -2.43
C THR A 228 -28.16 19.25 -0.95
N THR A 229 -27.67 20.21 -0.16
CA THR A 229 -27.97 20.29 1.26
C THR A 229 -29.46 20.57 1.36
N GLN A 230 -30.23 19.57 1.78
CA GLN A 230 -31.57 19.59 2.37
C GLN A 230 -32.62 20.55 1.78
N GLN A 231 -33.75 19.97 1.35
CA GLN A 231 -35.06 20.38 1.85
C GLN A 231 -35.76 19.19 2.50
#